data_AF-K2PKC4-F1
#
_entry.id   AF-K2PKC4-F1
#
_cell.length_a   1.000
_cell.length_b   1.000
_cell.length_c   1.000
_cell.angle_alpha   90.00
_cell.angle_beta   90.00
_cell.angle_gamma   90.00
#
_symmetry.space_group_name_H-M   'P 1'
#
loop_
_entity.id
_entity.type
_entity.pdbx_description
1 polymer ?
#
loop_
_entity_poly.entity_id
_entity_poly.type
_entity_poly.pdbx_seq_one_letter_code
_entity_poly.pdbx_strand_id
1 'polypeptide(L)' 'MAFDIDDNKVKSVLSNSSFGKSKVELPMKKEAEENRKTYSFTLEPSVRAGLDRLAENQNYKNTSQFLNDLIKLYL' A
#
# COMPACT_ATOMS: atom_id res chain seq x y z
N MET A 1 -34.80 -27.74 2.26
CA MET A 1 -34.68 -26.69 1.24
C MET A 1 -33.20 -26.39 1.09
N ALA A 2 -32.59 -26.80 -0.02
CA ALA A 2 -31.21 -26.45 -0.33
C ALA A 2 -31.24 -25.12 -1.09
N PHE A 3 -30.38 -24.18 -0.71
CA PHE A 3 -30.23 -22.92 -1.44
C PHE A 3 -29.69 -23.24 -2.83
N ASP A 4 -30.50 -23.01 -3.86
CA ASP A 4 -30.04 -23.04 -5.24
C ASP A 4 -29.00 -21.91 -5.41
N ILE A 5 -27.75 -22.32 -5.66
CA ILE A 5 -26.64 -21.39 -5.85
C ILE A 5 -26.67 -20.96 -7.31
N ASP A 6 -27.33 -19.83 -7.58
CA ASP A 6 -27.30 -19.20 -8.89
C ASP A 6 -25.94 -18.51 -9.11
N ASP A 7 -25.00 -19.20 -9.76
CA ASP A 7 -23.65 -18.70 -10.06
C ASP A 7 -23.66 -17.34 -10.81
N ASN A 8 -24.70 -17.08 -11.60
CA ASN A 8 -24.87 -15.82 -12.32
C ASN A 8 -25.22 -14.64 -11.38
N LYS A 9 -25.91 -14.91 -10.27
CA LYS A 9 -26.26 -13.90 -9.27
C LYS A 9 -25.08 -13.58 -8.35
N VAL A 10 -24.22 -14.57 -8.08
CA VAL A 10 -22.97 -14.37 -7.34
C VAL A 10 -21.97 -13.53 -8.14
N LYS A 11 -21.82 -13.79 -9.45
CA LYS A 11 -20.92 -13.02 -10.33
C LYS A 11 -21.32 -11.55 -10.45
N SER A 12 -22.62 -11.25 -10.50
CA SER A 12 -23.09 -9.86 -10.63
C SER A 12 -22.89 -9.03 -9.34
N VAL A 13 -23.00 -9.66 -8.17
CA VAL A 13 -22.73 -9.01 -6.88
C VAL A 13 -21.22 -8.77 -6.69
N LEU A 14 -20.36 -9.70 -7.12
CA LEU A 14 -18.90 -9.52 -7.09
C LEU A 14 -18.43 -8.42 -8.04
N SER A 15 -19.03 -8.32 -9.24
CA SER A 15 -18.69 -7.27 -10.21
C SER A 15 -19.24 -5.89 -9.84
N ASN A 16 -20.39 -5.83 -9.18
CA ASN A 16 -21.00 -4.57 -8.74
C ASN A 16 -20.47 -4.07 -7.39
N SER A 17 -19.72 -4.90 -6.66
CA SER A 17 -18.88 -4.45 -5.56
C SER A 17 -17.66 -3.71 -6.11
N SER A 18 -17.92 -2.55 -6.72
CA SER A 18 -16.94 -1.49 -6.84
C SER A 18 -16.64 -0.96 -5.44
N PHE A 19 -15.95 -1.79 -4.64
CA PHE A 19 -15.04 -1.29 -3.65
C PHE A 19 -14.17 -0.31 -4.40
N GLY A 20 -14.40 0.99 -4.16
CA GLY A 20 -13.58 2.09 -4.60
C GLY A 20 -12.18 1.88 -4.06
N LYS A 21 -11.43 1.00 -4.72
CA LYS A 21 -9.98 0.96 -4.64
C LYS A 21 -9.58 2.15 -5.48
N SER A 22 -9.61 3.32 -4.84
CA SER A 22 -8.74 4.43 -5.18
C SER A 22 -7.44 3.82 -5.66
N LYS A 23 -7.18 3.89 -6.97
CA LYS A 23 -5.89 3.59 -7.54
C LYS A 23 -4.94 4.59 -6.88
N VAL A 24 -4.33 4.18 -5.78
CA VAL A 24 -3.13 4.82 -5.27
C VAL A 24 -2.09 4.42 -6.30
N GLU A 25 -1.92 5.27 -7.31
CA GLU A 25 -0.90 5.08 -8.33
C GLU A 25 0.45 5.20 -7.63
N LEU A 26 1.06 4.05 -7.34
CA LEU A 26 2.38 4.01 -6.73
C LEU A 26 3.40 4.63 -7.69
N PRO A 27 4.28 5.52 -7.20
CA PRO A 27 5.18 6.28 -8.05
C PRO A 27 6.30 5.37 -8.55
N MET A 28 6.46 5.31 -9.87
CA MET A 28 7.67 4.77 -10.49
C MET A 28 8.84 5.71 -10.16
N LYS A 29 9.96 5.10 -9.74
CA LYS A 29 11.22 5.78 -9.37
C LYS A 29 11.56 6.87 -10.37
N LYS A 30 11.50 8.13 -9.93
CA LYS A 30 12.22 9.23 -10.57
C LYS A 30 13.58 9.34 -9.89
N GLU A 31 14.62 9.19 -10.69
CA GLU A 31 16.02 9.46 -10.34
C GLU A 31 16.17 10.97 -10.09
N ALA A 32 15.80 11.41 -8.89
CA ALA A 32 16.18 12.72 -8.38
C ALA A 32 17.01 12.46 -7.13
N GLU A 33 18.33 12.47 -7.32
CA GLU A 33 19.32 12.23 -6.28
C GLU A 33 19.51 13.51 -5.45
N GLU A 34 18.52 13.81 -4.61
CA GLU A 34 18.69 14.83 -3.57
C GLU A 34 19.66 14.32 -2.50
N ASN A 35 20.44 15.25 -1.93
CA ASN A 35 21.33 14.97 -0.81
C ASN A 35 20.55 14.36 0.37
N ARG A 36 20.75 13.07 0.60
CA ARG A 36 20.10 12.32 1.69
C ARG A 36 20.63 12.81 3.03
N LYS A 37 19.75 13.40 3.83
CA LYS A 37 20.02 13.70 5.24
C LYS A 37 19.45 12.59 6.11
N THR A 38 20.23 12.14 7.09
CA THR A 38 19.77 11.17 8.08
C THR A 38 18.95 11.90 9.13
N TYR A 39 17.71 11.45 9.34
CA TYR A 39 16.83 11.93 10.40
C TYR A 39 16.50 10.78 11.35
N SER A 40 16.48 11.08 12.64
CA SER A 40 16.02 10.15 13.68
C SER A 40 14.60 10.56 14.09
N PHE A 41 13.67 9.61 14.04
CA PHE A 41 12.29 9.80 14.46
C PHE A 41 11.94 8.83 15.59
N THR A 42 11.14 9.30 16.54
CA THR A 42 10.50 8.47 17.55
C THR A 42 9.14 8.02 17.01
N LEU A 43 8.94 6.71 16.95
CA LEU A 43 7.68 6.09 16.53
C LEU A 43 7.23 5.12 17.62
N GLU A 44 5.92 4.91 17.71
CA GLU A 44 5.39 3.80 18.49
C GLU A 44 5.87 2.46 17.92
N PRO A 45 6.13 1.45 18.76
CA PRO A 45 6.63 0.15 18.32
C PRO A 45 5.65 -0.57 17.38
N SER A 46 4.33 -0.36 17.57
CA SER A 46 3.26 -0.82 16.69
C SER A 46 3.41 -0.26 15.27
N VAL A 47 3.62 1.05 15.16
CA VAL A 47 3.78 1.77 13.89
C VAL A 47 5.06 1.34 13.19
N ARG A 48 6.15 1.17 13.94
CA ARG A 48 7.41 0.70 13.37
C ARG A 48 7.28 -0.70 12.77
N ALA A 49 6.68 -1.64 13.50
CA ALA A 49 6.43 -2.99 12.99
C ALA A 49 5.50 -2.99 11.77
N GLY A 50 4.51 -2.08 11.73
CA GLY A 50 3.65 -1.88 10.56
C GLY A 50 4.42 -1.40 9.34
N LEU A 51 5.32 -0.43 9.51
CA LEU A 51 6.17 0.09 8.43
C LEU A 51 7.11 -0.98 7.88
N ASP A 52 7.74 -1.78 8.75
CA ASP A 52 8.66 -2.84 8.32
C ASP A 52 7.91 -3.93 7.54
N ARG A 53 6.72 -4.36 8.00
CA ARG A 53 5.85 -5.29 7.26
C ARG A 53 5.37 -4.72 5.92
N LEU A 54 5.02 -3.44 5.88
CA LEU A 54 4.58 -2.78 4.64
C LEU A 54 5.71 -2.69 3.62
N ALA A 55 6.93 -2.38 4.06
CA ALA A 55 8.11 -2.35 3.20
C ALA A 55 8.42 -3.74 2.60
N GLU A 56 8.33 -4.80 3.41
CA GLU A 56 8.50 -6.19 2.97
C GLU A 56 7.44 -6.60 1.94
N ASN A 57 6.17 -6.35 2.23
CA ASN A 57 5.05 -6.68 1.32
C ASN A 57 5.18 -6.02 -0.05
N GLN A 58 5.78 -4.84 -0.09
CA GLN A 58 5.96 -4.04 -1.30
C GLN A 58 7.32 -4.28 -1.98
N ASN A 59 8.10 -5.28 -1.54
CA ASN A 59 9.43 -5.61 -2.05
C ASN A 59 10.45 -4.45 -2.01
N TYR A 60 10.29 -3.51 -1.07
CA TYR A 60 11.28 -2.45 -0.88
C TYR A 60 12.46 -2.98 -0.09
N LYS A 61 13.68 -2.71 -0.59
CA LYS A 61 14.93 -3.13 0.08
C LYS A 61 15.21 -2.39 1.39
N ASN A 62 14.54 -1.26 1.64
CA ASN A 62 14.77 -0.44 2.83
C ASN A 62 13.50 0.31 3.23
N THR A 63 13.11 0.21 4.51
CA THR A 63 12.00 0.97 5.11
C THR A 63 12.16 2.48 4.89
N SER A 64 13.39 3.01 4.92
CA SER A 64 13.65 4.44 4.67
C SER A 64 13.37 4.86 3.23
N GLN A 65 13.59 3.97 2.27
CA GLN A 65 13.26 4.24 0.87
C GLN A 65 11.75 4.24 0.66
N PHE A 66 11.06 3.25 1.26
CA PHE A 66 9.60 3.19 1.27
C PHE A 66 9.00 4.44 1.91
N LEU A 67 9.50 4.86 3.08
CA LEU A 67 9.02 6.05 3.79
C LEU A 67 9.25 7.33 2.98
N ASN A 68 10.39 7.46 2.29
CA ASN A 68 10.65 8.60 1.42
C ASN A 68 9.68 8.64 0.22
N ASP A 69 9.46 7.50 -0.43
CA ASP A 69 8.54 7.39 -1.58
C ASP A 69 7.08 7.62 -1.14
N LEU A 70 6.70 7.14 0.05
CA LEU A 70 5.41 7.45 0.67
C LEU A 70 5.24 8.94 0.94
N ILE A 71 6.21 9.59 1.56
CA ILE A 71 6.11 11.01 1.87
C ILE A 71 6.01 11.82 0.57
N LYS A 72 6.78 11.47 -0.46
CA LYS A 72 6.70 12.10 -1.80
C LYS A 72 5.35 11.95 -2.49
N LEU A 73 4.57 10.90 -2.19
CA LEU A 73 3.22 10.72 -2.73
C LEU A 73 2.21 11.67 -2.11
N TYR A 74 2.40 12.01 -0.84
CA TYR A 74 1.44 12.80 -0.05
C TYR A 74 1.80 14.29 0.03
N LEU A 75 2.90 14.70 -0.64
CA LEU A 75 3.39 16.08 -0.71
C LEU A 75 3.02 16.70 -2.06
#